data_AF-A0A1E3V6U3-F1
#
_entry.id   AF-A0A1E3V6U3-F1
#
_cell.length_a   1.000
_cell.length_b   1.000
_cell.length_c   1.000
_cell.angle_alpha   90.00
_cell.angle_beta   90.00
_cell.angle_gamma   90.00
#
_symmetry.space_group_name_H-M   'P 1'
#
loop_
_entity.id
_entity.type
_entity.pdbx_description
1 polymer ?
#
loop_
_entity_poly.entity_id
_entity_poly.type
_entity_poly.pdbx_seq_one_letter_code
_entity_poly.pdbx_strand_id
1 'polypeptide(L)'
;MTQQRADSVEFLHALGSLYCRAGHHERGLGFLLLAARMAPEDISILHSLAEAFIATDAATRAIAAITRIDEISGDADPDLSRLRSKAHWLRGREDEARAAFRDYLQARVAT
;
A
#
# COMPACT_ATOMS: atom_id res chain seq x y z
N MET A 1 -6.47 27.75 4.44
CA MET A 1 -6.43 26.96 3.18
C MET A 1 -5.76 25.59 3.36
N THR A 2 -4.82 25.42 4.29
CA THR A 2 -4.16 24.14 4.59
C THR A 2 -5.10 23.11 5.22
N GLN A 3 -5.96 23.53 6.16
CA GLN A 3 -6.89 22.63 6.85
C GLN A 3 -7.88 21.96 5.89
N GLN A 4 -8.58 22.74 5.06
CA GLN A 4 -9.54 22.19 4.09
C GLN A 4 -8.89 21.20 3.11
N ARG A 5 -7.61 21.40 2.77
CA ARG A 5 -6.86 20.46 1.93
C ARG A 5 -6.55 19.17 2.69
N ALA A 6 -6.14 19.26 3.96
CA ALA A 6 -5.91 18.09 4.82
C ALA A 6 -7.20 17.28 5.02
N ASP A 7 -8.32 17.94 5.35
CA ASP A 7 -9.62 17.30 5.52
C ASP A 7 -10.08 16.59 4.23
N SER A 8 -9.80 17.20 3.06
CA SER A 8 -10.10 16.58 1.76
C SER A 8 -9.26 15.34 1.50
N VAL A 9 -7.97 15.35 1.86
CA VAL A 9 -7.07 14.18 1.73
C VAL A 9 -7.57 13.04 2.60
N GLU A 10 -7.84 13.32 3.88
CA GLU A 10 -8.35 12.33 4.83
C GLU A 10 -9.67 11.73 4.36
N PHE A 11 -10.60 12.56 3.90
CA PHE A 11 -11.89 12.10 3.39
C PHE A 11 -11.74 11.18 2.17
N LEU A 12 -10.89 11.56 1.19
CA LEU A 12 -10.64 10.73 0.01
C LEU A 12 -9.97 9.40 0.38
N HIS A 13 -9.02 9.42 1.31
CA HIS A 13 -8.34 8.22 1.79
C HIS A 13 -9.33 7.28 2.50
N ALA A 14 -10.16 7.80 3.41
CA ALA A 14 -11.18 7.02 4.12
C ALA A 14 -12.21 6.41 3.15
N LEU A 15 -12.68 7.20 2.18
CA LEU A 15 -13.65 6.73 1.19
C LEU A 15 -13.05 5.63 0.30
N GLY A 16 -11.82 5.83 -0.18
CA GLY A 16 -11.10 4.83 -0.96
C GLY A 16 -10.92 3.51 -0.21
N SER A 17 -10.50 3.60 1.05
CA SER A 17 -10.32 2.44 1.94
C SER A 17 -11.64 1.71 2.20
N LEU A 18 -12.74 2.43 2.40
CA LEU A 18 -14.07 1.85 2.59
C LEU A 18 -14.54 1.07 1.36
N TYR A 19 -14.38 1.64 0.16
CA TYR A 19 -14.72 0.95 -1.09
C TYR A 19 -13.87 -0.31 -1.29
N CYS A 20 -12.57 -0.26 -1.01
CA CYS A 20 -11.71 -1.45 -1.08
C CYS A 20 -12.16 -2.54 -0.10
N ARG A 21 -12.49 -2.19 1.16
CA ARG A 21 -13.01 -3.14 2.15
C ARG A 21 -14.36 -3.74 1.76
N ALA A 22 -15.17 -3.00 1.01
CA ALA A 22 -16.43 -3.48 0.44
C ALA A 22 -16.25 -4.35 -0.83
N GLY A 23 -15.01 -4.62 -1.26
CA GLY A 23 -14.70 -5.40 -2.46
C GLY A 23 -14.75 -4.61 -3.76
N HIS A 24 -15.07 -3.31 -3.71
CA HIS A 24 -15.10 -2.41 -4.87
C HIS A 24 -13.72 -1.80 -5.13
N HIS A 25 -12.71 -2.65 -5.33
CA HIS A 25 -11.30 -2.25 -5.38
C HIS A 25 -10.99 -1.20 -6.46
N GLU A 26 -11.57 -1.31 -7.67
CA GLU A 26 -11.35 -0.33 -8.74
C GLU A 26 -11.87 1.08 -8.38
N ARG A 27 -13.05 1.15 -7.75
CA ARG A 27 -13.63 2.42 -7.29
C ARG A 27 -12.82 3.00 -6.14
N GLY A 28 -12.45 2.16 -5.17
CA GLY A 28 -11.62 2.56 -4.05
C GLY A 28 -10.26 3.10 -4.51
N LEU A 29 -9.65 2.44 -5.47
CA LEU A 29 -8.39 2.85 -6.07
C LEU A 29 -8.47 4.26 -6.68
N GLY A 30 -9.59 4.63 -7.32
CA GLY A 30 -9.80 5.98 -7.84
C GLY A 30 -9.67 7.06 -6.77
N PHE A 31 -10.31 6.88 -5.61
CA PHE A 31 -10.23 7.83 -4.50
C PHE A 31 -8.83 7.87 -3.86
N LEU A 32 -8.19 6.71 -3.70
CA LEU A 32 -6.82 6.62 -3.17
C LEU A 32 -5.80 7.32 -4.07
N LEU A 33 -5.96 7.23 -5.40
CA LEU A 33 -5.11 7.92 -6.36
C LEU A 33 -5.28 9.45 -6.30
N LEU A 34 -6.51 9.93 -6.08
CA LEU A 34 -6.76 11.36 -5.86
C LEU A 34 -6.12 11.85 -4.56
N ALA A 35 -6.25 11.07 -3.48
CA ALA A 35 -5.62 11.39 -2.20
C ALA A 35 -4.09 11.45 -2.33
N ALA A 36 -3.47 10.48 -3.00
CA ALA A 36 -2.03 10.45 -3.26
C ALA A 36 -1.56 11.60 -4.17
N ARG A 37 -2.40 12.07 -5.10
CA ARG A 37 -2.08 13.26 -5.91
C ARG A 37 -1.97 14.51 -5.05
N MET A 38 -2.75 14.59 -3.96
CA MET A 38 -2.77 15.71 -3.03
C MET A 38 -1.70 15.61 -1.94
N ALA A 39 -1.36 14.39 -1.52
CA ALA A 39 -0.34 14.07 -0.52
C ALA A 39 0.50 12.85 -0.97
N PRO A 40 1.48 13.06 -1.87
CA PRO A 40 2.22 11.96 -2.53
C PRO A 40 3.19 11.20 -1.63
N GLU A 41 3.52 11.76 -0.47
CA GLU A 41 4.46 11.19 0.50
C GLU A 41 3.76 10.71 1.78
N ASP A 42 2.42 10.71 1.79
CA ASP A 42 1.67 10.16 2.91
C ASP A 42 1.74 8.63 2.89
N ILE A 43 2.45 8.08 3.88
CA ILE A 43 2.69 6.64 4.03
C ILE A 43 1.37 5.87 4.14
N SER A 44 0.36 6.41 4.82
CA SER A 44 -0.92 5.72 5.04
C SER A 44 -1.68 5.54 3.73
N ILE A 45 -1.62 6.56 2.87
CA ILE A 45 -2.22 6.53 1.53
C ILE A 45 -1.45 5.58 0.62
N LEU A 46 -0.11 5.65 0.64
CA LEU A 46 0.74 4.73 -0.13
C LEU A 46 0.51 3.27 0.27
N HIS A 47 0.32 2.99 1.56
CA HIS A 47 0.05 1.65 2.06
C HIS A 47 -1.29 1.15 1.53
N SER A 48 -2.32 1.99 1.60
CA SER A 48 -3.67 1.68 1.08
C SER A 48 -3.66 1.46 -0.43
N LEU A 49 -2.84 2.24 -1.16
CA LEU A 49 -2.60 2.03 -2.59
C LEU A 49 -1.93 0.69 -2.87
N ALA A 50 -0.91 0.29 -2.10
CA ALA A 50 -0.26 -1.00 -2.26
C ALA A 50 -1.25 -2.17 -2.12
N GLU A 51 -2.13 -2.11 -1.10
CA GLU A 51 -3.18 -3.10 -0.91
C GLU A 51 -4.19 -3.12 -2.08
N ALA A 52 -4.67 -1.94 -2.50
CA ALA A 52 -5.62 -1.83 -3.60
C ALA A 52 -5.02 -2.31 -4.94
N PHE A 53 -3.73 -2.04 -5.18
CA PHE A 53 -3.03 -2.55 -6.36
C PHE A 53 -2.88 -4.06 -6.34
N ILE A 54 -2.58 -4.67 -5.19
CA ILE A 54 -2.57 -6.14 -5.07
C ILE A 54 -3.95 -6.72 -5.36
N ALA A 55 -5.00 -6.10 -4.82
CA ALA A 55 -6.38 -6.57 -5.02
C ALA A 55 -6.90 -6.39 -6.45
N THR A 56 -6.24 -5.56 -7.27
CA THR A 56 -6.56 -5.31 -8.68
C THR A 56 -5.52 -5.91 -9.64
N ASP A 57 -4.67 -6.82 -9.15
CA ASP A 57 -3.61 -7.48 -9.92
C ASP A 57 -2.55 -6.53 -10.55
N ALA A 58 -2.48 -5.30 -10.05
CA ALA A 58 -1.53 -4.27 -10.48
C ALA A 58 -0.20 -4.37 -9.70
N ALA A 59 0.40 -5.57 -9.66
CA ALA A 59 1.51 -5.90 -8.78
C ALA A 59 2.75 -4.99 -8.94
N THR A 60 3.08 -4.55 -10.16
CA THR A 60 4.18 -3.61 -10.40
C THR A 60 3.95 -2.26 -9.70
N ARG A 61 2.70 -1.78 -9.68
CA ARG A 61 2.34 -0.52 -9.00
C ARG A 61 2.33 -0.69 -7.49
N ALA A 62 1.95 -1.87 -6.99
CA ALA A 62 2.06 -2.20 -5.57
C ALA A 62 3.51 -2.13 -5.09
N ILE A 63 4.44 -2.74 -5.83
CA ILE A 63 5.88 -2.69 -5.50
C ILE A 63 6.40 -1.26 -5.51
N ALA A 64 6.01 -0.44 -6.49
CA ALA A 64 6.43 0.97 -6.53
C ALA A 64 5.94 1.76 -5.31
N ALA A 65 4.70 1.55 -4.85
CA ALA A 65 4.18 2.18 -3.64
C ALA A 65 4.93 1.72 -2.38
N ILE A 66 5.21 0.42 -2.29
CA ILE A 66 6.01 -0.18 -1.21
C ILE A 66 7.41 0.43 -1.16
N THR A 67 8.12 0.47 -2.29
CA THR A 67 9.45 1.07 -2.37
C THR A 67 9.42 2.54 -1.95
N ARG A 68 8.38 3.28 -2.33
CA ARG A 68 8.25 4.67 -1.91
C ARG A 68 8.08 4.82 -0.40
N ILE A 69 7.38 3.90 0.26
CA ILE A 69 7.28 3.88 1.73
C ILE A 69 8.64 3.62 2.36
N ASP A 70 9.39 2.63 1.87
CA ASP A 70 10.74 2.32 2.38
C ASP A 70 11.67 3.54 2.30
N GLU A 71 11.60 4.29 1.19
CA GLU A 71 12.38 5.52 0.98
C GLU A 71 12.03 6.66 1.96
N ILE A 72 10.79 6.71 2.45
CA ILE A 72 10.32 7.77 3.36
C ILE A 72 10.57 7.37 4.82
N SER A 73 10.21 6.13 5.19
CA SER A 73 10.25 5.67 6.57
C SER A 73 11.66 5.30 7.04
N GLY A 74 12.53 4.82 6.14
CA GLY A 74 13.88 4.32 6.48
C GLY A 74 13.92 3.03 7.31
N ASP A 75 12.80 2.65 7.94
CA ASP A 75 12.65 1.46 8.77
C ASP A 75 11.87 0.34 8.07
N ALA A 76 12.19 -0.90 8.44
CA ALA A 76 11.51 -2.08 7.96
C ALA A 76 10.14 -2.24 8.63
N ASP A 77 9.07 -1.98 7.89
CA ASP A 77 7.69 -2.28 8.31
C ASP A 77 7.35 -3.76 8.01
N PRO A 78 7.04 -4.58 9.04
CA PRO A 78 6.64 -5.98 8.85
C PRO A 78 5.42 -6.12 7.93
N ASP A 79 4.42 -5.25 8.04
CA ASP A 79 3.20 -5.34 7.22
C ASP A 79 3.50 -5.10 5.75
N LEU A 80 4.49 -4.24 5.46
CA LEU A 80 4.97 -3.98 4.11
C LEU A 80 5.68 -5.20 3.50
N SER A 81 6.40 -5.98 4.31
CA SER A 81 7.05 -7.23 3.87
C SER A 81 6.01 -8.29 3.45
N ARG A 82 4.87 -8.36 4.14
CA ARG A 82 3.73 -9.20 3.74
C ARG A 82 3.14 -8.75 2.41
N LEU A 83 2.96 -7.45 2.19
CA LEU A 83 2.45 -6.92 0.91
C LEU A 83 3.44 -7.15 -0.24
N ARG A 84 4.74 -6.96 0.02
CA ARG A 84 5.82 -7.21 -0.94
C ARG A 84 5.81 -8.67 -1.39
N SER A 85 5.68 -9.61 -0.46
CA SER A 85 5.54 -11.03 -0.77
C SER A 85 4.37 -11.32 -1.73
N LYS A 86 3.17 -10.79 -1.44
CA LYS A 86 2.00 -10.94 -2.32
C LYS A 86 2.23 -10.35 -3.70
N ALA A 87 2.84 -9.17 -3.79
CA ALA A 87 3.10 -8.53 -5.07
C ALA A 87 4.10 -9.33 -5.93
N HIS A 88 5.15 -9.90 -5.33
CA HIS A 88 6.08 -10.78 -6.06
C HIS A 88 5.42 -12.08 -6.51
N TRP A 89 4.53 -12.64 -5.68
CA TRP A 89 3.76 -13.83 -6.04
C TRP A 89 2.89 -13.59 -7.29
N LEU A 90 2.15 -12.48 -7.34
CA LEU A 90 1.33 -12.11 -8.51
C LEU A 90 2.17 -11.93 -9.79
N ARG A 91 3.45 -11.57 -9.67
CA ARG A 91 4.38 -11.43 -10.80
C ARG A 91 5.06 -12.75 -11.20
N GLY A 92 4.73 -13.87 -10.56
CA GLY A 92 5.37 -15.16 -10.78
C GLY A 92 6.81 -15.24 -10.24
N ARG A 93 7.19 -14.36 -9.32
CA ARG A 93 8.55 -14.29 -8.76
C ARG A 93 8.59 -14.98 -7.39
N GLU A 94 8.48 -16.30 -7.42
CA GLU A 94 8.28 -17.10 -6.21
C GLU A 94 9.42 -16.98 -5.19
N ASP A 95 10.68 -16.90 -5.66
CA ASP A 95 11.84 -16.78 -4.77
C ASP A 95 11.82 -15.46 -3.98
N GLU A 96 11.52 -14.35 -4.67
CA GLU A 96 11.38 -13.02 -4.06
C GLU A 96 10.17 -12.98 -3.10
N ALA A 97 9.07 -13.63 -3.49
CA ALA A 97 7.87 -13.73 -2.64
C ALA A 97 8.17 -14.50 -1.35
N ARG A 98 8.90 -15.62 -1.44
CA ARG A 98 9.27 -16.44 -0.28
C ARG A 98 10.26 -15.71 0.63
N ALA A 99 11.24 -15.00 0.06
CA ALA A 99 12.17 -14.18 0.82
C ALA A 99 11.43 -13.12 1.64
N ALA A 100 10.58 -12.30 1.00
CA ALA A 100 9.82 -11.26 1.69
C ALA A 100 8.85 -11.83 2.75
N PHE A 101 8.27 -13.01 2.51
CA PHE A 101 7.40 -13.65 3.50
C PHE A 101 8.18 -14.14 4.73
N ARG A 102 9.40 -14.64 4.53
CA ARG A 102 10.28 -15.03 5.64
C ARG A 102 10.64 -13.81 6.49
N ASP A 103 10.96 -12.69 5.88
CA ASP A 103 11.28 -11.45 6.59
C ASP A 103 10.08 -10.99 7.45
N TYR A 104 8.86 -11.05 6.89
CA TYR A 104 7.62 -10.81 7.64
C TYR A 104 7.46 -11.74 8.86
N LEU A 105 7.68 -13.04 8.69
CA LEU A 105 7.56 -14.00 9.78
C LEU A 105 8.62 -13.77 10.87
N GLN A 106 9.85 -13.46 10.48
CA GLN A 106 10.93 -13.17 11.44
C GLN A 106 10.63 -11.94 12.28
N ALA A 107 10.13 -10.87 11.67
CA ALA A 107 9.76 -9.65 12.38
C ALA A 107 8.61 -9.88 13.39
N ARG A 108 7.63 -10.72 13.03
CA ARG A 108 6.51 -11.08 13.92
C ARG A 108 6.90 -11.91 15.13
N VAL A 109 7.98 -12.69 15.04
CA VAL A 109 8.47 -13.51 16.16
C VAL A 109 9.35 -12.69 17.11
N ALA A 110 9.91 -11.58 16.64
CA ALA A 110 10.77 -10.68 17.43
C ALA A 110 10.00 -9.61 18.24
N THR A 111 8.67 -9.54 18.09
CA THR A 111 7.77 -8.60 18.79
C THR A 111 6.95 -9.34 19.84
#